data_AF-A0AAJ0V2H6-F1
#
_entry.id   AF-A0AAJ0V2H6-F1
#
_cell.length_a   1.000
_cell.length_b   1.000
_cell.length_c   1.000
_cell.angle_alpha   90.00
_cell.angle_beta   90.00
_cell.angle_gamma   90.00
#
_symmetry.space_group_name_H-M   'P 1'
#
loop_
_entity.id
_entity.type
_entity.pdbx_description
1 polymer ?
#
loop_
_entity_poly.entity_id
_entity_poly.type
_entity_poly.pdbx_seq_one_letter_code
_entity_poly.pdbx_strand_id
1 'polypeptide(L)'
;MGTSTSSKGGGPRSPFDPEWLEGPAVIGDDGDIDGGDNGDGGDGADEGDIAADDDGQMVENGADALGDPQLPPLNPARRLAGARTALAGALRGGGRDQIKSAARRMVARGMGGPARAARTMRATAQGAGALGQFLTQARDGTNPRVVDWVARVRAANLSANDLILEVVREVIPNSGSIDEESLRNAATETLSMLYERSPDVDVFDLTDQQIANVIGFTVANDICNRMDLLLGQTYEKLKYTPQQVQMNRNDVREYVHGLVRVELDKLGPRPVDPHGLARDVLSKTLEVFGE
;
A
#
# COMPACT_ATOMS: atom_id res chain seq x y z
N MET A 1 2.62 -32.22 32.69
CA MET A 1 2.29 -30.80 32.95
C MET A 1 2.38 -30.07 31.62
N GLY A 2 1.25 -29.60 31.08
CA GLY A 2 1.20 -28.87 29.81
C GLY A 2 0.82 -27.42 30.07
N THR A 3 1.66 -26.48 29.64
CA THR A 3 1.39 -25.04 29.71
C THR A 3 1.08 -24.53 28.30
N SER A 4 -0.16 -24.67 27.88
CA SER A 4 -0.67 -23.94 26.70
C SER A 4 -1.48 -22.75 27.20
N THR A 5 -0.79 -21.64 27.46
CA THR A 5 -1.44 -20.34 27.63
C THR A 5 -1.87 -19.84 26.26
N SER A 6 -3.17 -19.68 26.04
CA SER A 6 -3.72 -19.11 24.81
C SER A 6 -3.30 -17.64 24.70
N SER A 7 -2.53 -17.29 23.67
CA SER A 7 -2.23 -15.89 23.35
C SER A 7 -3.49 -15.24 22.76
N LYS A 8 -4.08 -14.29 23.50
CA LYS A 8 -5.02 -13.34 22.91
C LYS A 8 -4.19 -12.43 22.01
N GLY A 9 -4.27 -12.65 20.70
CA GLY A 9 -3.52 -11.88 19.70
C GLY A 9 -3.69 -10.36 19.85
N GLY A 10 -2.77 -9.61 19.24
CA GLY A 10 -2.65 -8.16 19.38
C GLY A 10 -3.97 -7.40 19.15
N GLY A 11 -4.25 -6.46 20.04
CA GLY A 11 -5.44 -5.61 20.00
C GLY A 11 -5.48 -4.65 18.80
N PRO A 12 -6.54 -3.83 18.68
CA PRO A 12 -6.83 -2.98 17.51
C PRO A 12 -5.82 -1.84 17.21
N ARG A 13 -4.73 -1.75 17.98
CA ARG A 13 -3.59 -0.86 17.74
C ARG A 13 -2.25 -1.60 17.60
N SER A 14 -2.26 -2.92 17.51
CA SER A 14 -1.05 -3.69 17.23
C SER A 14 -0.50 -3.27 15.87
N PRO A 15 0.74 -2.76 15.79
CA PRO A 15 1.40 -2.53 14.51
C PRO A 15 1.47 -3.83 13.71
N PHE A 16 1.44 -3.72 12.38
CA PHE A 16 1.71 -4.87 11.50
C PHE A 16 3.19 -5.22 11.48
N ASP A 17 4.04 -4.27 11.88
CA ASP A 17 5.47 -4.45 12.00
C ASP A 17 5.75 -5.04 13.39
N PRO A 18 6.48 -6.16 13.49
CA PRO A 18 6.87 -6.72 14.77
C PRO A 18 7.87 -5.79 15.48
N GLU A 19 7.89 -5.77 16.81
CA GLU A 19 8.70 -4.84 17.62
C GLU A 19 10.22 -4.94 17.34
N TRP A 20 10.71 -6.07 16.83
CA TRP A 20 12.12 -6.22 16.44
C TRP A 20 12.48 -5.46 15.15
N LEU A 21 11.49 -4.96 14.41
CA LEU A 21 11.68 -4.13 13.21
C LEU A 21 12.03 -2.68 13.58
N GLU A 22 11.70 -2.24 14.80
CA GLU A 22 12.20 -1.00 15.38
C GLU A 22 13.61 -1.29 15.94
N GLY A 23 14.64 -0.74 15.30
CA GLY A 23 16.00 -0.81 15.82
C GLY A 23 16.08 -0.26 17.26
N PRO A 24 17.04 -0.71 18.07
CA PRO A 24 17.07 -0.39 19.51
C PRO A 24 17.02 1.13 19.72
N ALA A 25 16.00 1.57 20.43
CA ALA A 25 15.91 2.94 20.93
C ALA A 25 17.17 3.24 21.74
N VAL A 26 17.90 4.28 21.34
CA VAL A 26 19.02 4.82 22.12
C VAL A 26 18.44 5.27 23.46
N ILE A 27 18.78 4.55 24.53
CA ILE A 27 18.53 4.95 25.90
C ILE A 27 19.42 6.17 26.15
N GLY A 28 18.80 7.35 26.19
CA GLY A 28 19.41 8.56 26.75
C GLY A 28 19.22 8.53 28.26
N ASP A 29 20.35 8.49 28.96
CA ASP A 29 20.56 8.65 30.40
C ASP A 29 20.28 10.09 30.86
N ASP A 30 20.23 10.26 32.20
CA ASP A 30 19.91 11.44 33.03
C ASP A 30 18.42 11.52 33.47
N GLY A 31 18.04 11.48 34.76
CA GLY A 31 18.78 11.56 36.01
C GLY A 31 17.88 12.17 37.10
N ASP A 32 17.48 11.33 38.06
CA ASP A 32 17.23 11.55 39.50
C ASP A 32 16.25 12.63 40.08
N ILE A 33 15.82 12.31 41.31
CA ILE A 33 15.25 13.13 42.41
C ILE A 33 13.76 12.89 42.79
N ASP A 34 13.62 11.93 43.71
CA ASP A 34 13.11 12.05 45.11
C ASP A 34 11.61 12.11 45.44
N GLY A 35 11.19 11.09 46.22
CA GLY A 35 10.71 11.31 47.60
C GLY A 35 9.21 11.47 47.84
N GLY A 36 8.61 10.54 48.61
CA GLY A 36 7.39 10.84 49.36
C GLY A 36 6.46 9.66 49.67
N ASP A 37 6.83 8.87 50.67
CA ASP A 37 5.99 7.93 51.42
C ASP A 37 4.92 8.67 52.26
N ASN A 38 3.72 8.10 52.35
CA ASN A 38 2.91 7.97 53.59
C ASN A 38 1.55 7.32 53.27
N GLY A 39 1.24 6.25 53.99
CA GLY A 39 0.02 5.46 53.87
C GLY A 39 -1.11 5.84 54.83
N ASP A 40 -1.89 4.80 55.15
CA ASP A 40 -3.02 4.74 56.09
C ASP A 40 -4.35 5.29 55.52
N GLY A 41 -5.50 4.62 55.55
CA GLY A 41 -5.98 3.42 56.24
C GLY A 41 -7.48 3.59 56.46
N GLY A 42 -8.25 2.50 56.52
CA GLY A 42 -9.52 2.48 57.25
C GLY A 42 -10.81 2.28 56.45
N ASP A 43 -11.40 1.10 56.68
CA ASP A 43 -12.71 0.61 56.28
C ASP A 43 -13.92 1.42 56.81
N GLY A 44 -15.09 1.20 56.21
CA GLY A 44 -16.38 1.55 56.81
C GLY A 44 -17.57 1.30 55.88
N ALA A 45 -18.16 0.11 55.96
CA ALA A 45 -19.45 -0.24 55.39
C ALA A 45 -20.61 0.43 56.17
N ASP A 46 -21.71 0.77 55.49
CA ASP A 46 -23.07 0.45 55.98
C ASP A 46 -24.12 0.56 54.86
N GLU A 47 -25.09 -0.35 54.92
CA GLU A 47 -26.21 -0.56 54.02
C GLU A 47 -27.38 0.41 54.29
N GLY A 48 -28.26 0.59 53.30
CA GLY A 48 -29.52 1.32 53.48
C GLY A 48 -30.41 1.35 52.25
N ASP A 49 -31.07 0.23 51.96
CA ASP A 49 -32.21 0.13 51.04
C ASP A 49 -33.40 0.98 51.53
N ILE A 50 -33.96 1.87 50.68
CA ILE A 50 -35.40 2.17 50.64
C ILE A 50 -35.79 2.51 49.19
N ALA A 51 -36.71 1.72 48.63
CA ALA A 51 -37.42 1.98 47.38
C ALA A 51 -38.61 2.94 47.59
N ALA A 52 -38.84 3.86 46.67
CA ALA A 52 -40.15 4.42 46.34
C ALA A 52 -40.12 5.13 44.97
N ASP A 53 -41.00 4.69 44.07
CA ASP A 53 -41.41 5.42 42.85
C ASP A 53 -42.05 6.76 43.22
N ASP A 54 -41.73 7.84 42.48
CA ASP A 54 -42.70 8.87 42.10
C ASP A 54 -42.20 9.71 40.92
N ASP A 55 -43.09 9.92 39.95
CA ASP A 55 -42.90 10.68 38.72
C ASP A 55 -42.81 12.20 39.02
N GLY A 56 -41.76 12.86 38.54
CA GLY A 56 -41.58 14.30 38.78
C GLY A 56 -40.53 14.95 37.89
N GLN A 57 -40.98 15.40 36.72
CA GLN A 57 -40.24 16.15 35.70
C GLN A 57 -39.56 17.41 36.28
N MET A 58 -38.23 17.44 36.29
CA MET A 58 -37.42 18.65 36.52
C MET A 58 -36.24 18.63 35.54
N VAL A 59 -36.20 19.64 34.68
CA VAL A 59 -35.14 19.95 33.72
C VAL A 59 -33.94 20.55 34.46
N GLU A 60 -32.75 19.97 34.31
CA GLU A 60 -31.49 20.68 34.60
C GLU A 60 -30.38 20.31 33.61
N ASN A 61 -29.66 21.35 33.18
CA ASN A 61 -28.67 21.37 32.12
C ASN A 61 -27.41 20.57 32.47
N GLY A 62 -27.01 19.65 31.58
CA GLY A 62 -25.69 19.05 31.57
C GLY A 62 -25.10 19.14 30.16
N ALA A 63 -23.99 19.84 30.02
CA ALA A 63 -23.26 20.02 28.77
C ALA A 63 -22.63 18.69 28.34
N ASP A 64 -23.20 18.02 27.32
CA ASP A 64 -22.57 16.89 26.67
C ASP A 64 -21.91 17.32 25.35
N ALA A 65 -20.58 17.30 25.38
CA ALA A 65 -19.75 17.39 24.21
C ALA A 65 -20.12 16.26 23.24
N LEU A 66 -20.48 16.64 22.01
CA LEU A 66 -20.72 15.73 20.89
C LEU A 66 -19.43 14.98 20.55
N GLY A 67 -19.20 13.84 21.21
CA GLY A 67 -18.26 12.83 20.76
C GLY A 67 -18.86 12.07 19.58
N ASP A 68 -18.23 12.17 18.41
CA ASP A 68 -18.58 11.34 17.25
C ASP A 68 -18.71 9.87 17.66
N PRO A 69 -19.76 9.14 17.22
CA PRO A 69 -19.90 7.72 17.52
C PRO A 69 -18.76 6.95 16.85
N GLN A 70 -17.74 6.61 17.63
CA GLN A 70 -16.64 5.77 17.20
C GLN A 70 -17.18 4.38 16.88
N LEU A 71 -17.42 4.12 15.59
CA LEU A 71 -17.86 2.83 15.08
C LEU A 71 -16.93 1.72 15.61
N PRO A 72 -17.47 0.59 16.09
CA PRO A 72 -16.67 -0.49 16.65
C PRO A 72 -15.63 -0.98 15.64
N PRO A 73 -14.45 -1.43 16.10
CA PRO A 73 -13.35 -1.80 15.22
C PRO A 73 -13.78 -2.93 14.28
N LEU A 74 -13.92 -2.60 13.00
CA LEU A 74 -14.25 -3.57 11.95
C LEU A 74 -13.13 -4.62 11.88
N ASN A 75 -13.51 -5.89 12.05
CA ASN A 75 -12.67 -7.06 11.77
C ASN A 75 -11.93 -6.85 10.43
N PRO A 76 -10.60 -7.10 10.34
CA PRO A 76 -9.82 -6.91 9.11
C PRO A 76 -10.49 -7.48 7.85
N ALA A 77 -11.11 -8.66 7.94
CA ALA A 77 -11.82 -9.29 6.82
C ALA A 77 -13.08 -8.51 6.39
N ARG A 78 -13.77 -7.86 7.34
CA ARG A 78 -14.97 -7.05 7.07
C ARG A 78 -14.64 -5.71 6.43
N ARG A 79 -13.42 -5.18 6.60
CA ARG A 79 -12.99 -3.90 5.99
C ARG A 79 -13.01 -3.96 4.46
N LEU A 80 -12.60 -5.09 3.90
CA LEU A 80 -12.57 -5.33 2.46
C LEU A 80 -13.89 -5.87 1.90
N ALA A 81 -14.88 -6.23 2.75
CA ALA A 81 -16.14 -6.82 2.29
C ALA A 81 -16.89 -5.91 1.30
N GLY A 82 -16.92 -4.61 1.57
CA GLY A 82 -17.53 -3.62 0.67
C GLY A 82 -16.82 -3.48 -0.66
N ALA A 83 -15.48 -3.57 -0.67
CA ALA A 83 -14.66 -3.52 -1.89
C ALA A 83 -14.83 -4.79 -2.73
N ARG A 84 -14.79 -5.97 -2.09
CA ARG A 84 -15.04 -7.27 -2.74
C ARG A 84 -16.44 -7.37 -3.33
N THR A 85 -17.44 -6.78 -2.67
CA THR A 85 -18.82 -6.72 -3.19
C THR A 85 -18.90 -5.85 -4.45
N ALA A 86 -18.22 -4.71 -4.48
CA ALA A 86 -18.15 -3.84 -5.65
C ALA A 86 -17.40 -4.54 -6.81
N LEU A 87 -16.25 -5.17 -6.54
CA LEU A 87 -15.52 -5.93 -7.55
C LEU A 87 -16.35 -7.11 -8.12
N ALA A 88 -17.14 -7.77 -7.26
CA ALA A 88 -18.10 -8.78 -7.72
C ALA A 88 -19.23 -8.18 -8.58
N GLY A 89 -19.56 -6.90 -8.38
CA GLY A 89 -20.46 -6.14 -9.26
C GLY A 89 -19.83 -5.89 -10.64
N ALA A 90 -18.55 -5.53 -10.69
CA ALA A 90 -17.82 -5.34 -11.95
C ALA A 90 -17.81 -6.64 -12.79
N LEU A 91 -17.52 -7.79 -12.17
CA LEU A 91 -17.57 -9.12 -12.81
C LEU A 91 -18.96 -9.51 -13.36
N ARG A 92 -20.04 -8.85 -12.93
CA ARG A 92 -21.41 -9.06 -13.42
C ARG A 92 -21.85 -8.05 -14.49
N GLY A 93 -20.89 -7.32 -15.07
CA GLY A 93 -21.18 -6.30 -16.08
C GLY A 93 -21.45 -4.91 -15.53
N GLY A 94 -21.15 -4.65 -14.25
CA GLY A 94 -21.30 -3.32 -13.65
C GLY A 94 -20.25 -2.30 -14.08
N GLY A 95 -19.26 -2.69 -14.90
CA GLY A 95 -18.33 -1.80 -15.58
C GLY A 95 -17.41 -0.98 -14.68
N ARG A 96 -16.91 0.14 -15.23
CA ARG A 96 -15.87 1.00 -14.63
C ARG A 96 -16.29 1.63 -13.30
N ASP A 97 -17.57 1.92 -13.10
CA ASP A 97 -18.08 2.50 -11.84
C ASP A 97 -17.93 1.53 -10.66
N GLN A 98 -18.13 0.23 -10.90
CA GLN A 98 -17.93 -0.79 -9.88
C GLN A 98 -16.44 -0.96 -9.55
N ILE A 99 -15.56 -0.85 -10.55
CA ILE A 99 -14.10 -0.86 -10.35
C ILE A 99 -13.68 0.37 -9.51
N LYS A 100 -14.15 1.56 -9.86
CA LYS A 100 -13.92 2.78 -9.08
C LYS A 100 -14.41 2.64 -7.64
N SER A 101 -15.62 2.13 -7.45
CA SER A 101 -16.18 1.86 -6.12
C SER A 101 -15.37 0.82 -5.34
N ALA A 102 -14.84 -0.21 -6.01
CA ALA A 102 -13.97 -1.22 -5.39
C ALA A 102 -12.65 -0.61 -4.92
N ALA A 103 -11.96 0.13 -5.80
CA ALA A 103 -10.72 0.84 -5.49
C ALA A 103 -10.92 1.82 -4.33
N ARG A 104 -11.99 2.62 -4.36
CA ARG A 104 -12.32 3.57 -3.29
C ARG A 104 -12.51 2.90 -1.94
N ARG A 105 -13.34 1.86 -1.88
CA ARG A 105 -13.60 1.15 -0.62
C ARG A 105 -12.35 0.43 -0.13
N MET A 106 -11.52 -0.10 -1.05
CA MET A 106 -10.25 -0.73 -0.71
C MET A 106 -9.32 0.28 -0.03
N VAL A 107 -9.13 1.47 -0.60
CA VAL A 107 -8.25 2.49 -0.03
C VAL A 107 -8.85 3.09 1.24
N ALA A 108 -10.08 3.61 1.17
CA ALA A 108 -10.71 4.34 2.27
C ALA A 108 -10.93 3.49 3.52
N ARG A 109 -11.40 2.23 3.36
CA ARG A 109 -11.74 1.34 4.49
C ARG A 109 -10.75 0.20 4.69
N GLY A 110 -10.35 -0.46 3.60
CA GLY A 110 -9.45 -1.61 3.63
C GLY A 110 -8.04 -1.24 4.12
N MET A 111 -7.45 -0.22 3.50
CA MET A 111 -6.09 0.25 3.79
C MET A 111 -6.07 1.40 4.82
N GLY A 112 -7.24 1.91 5.21
CA GLY A 112 -7.37 2.93 6.26
C GLY A 112 -7.11 4.36 5.77
N GLY A 113 -7.43 4.65 4.51
CA GLY A 113 -7.33 5.97 3.89
C GLY A 113 -6.11 6.11 2.97
N PRO A 114 -6.10 7.11 2.06
CA PRO A 114 -5.04 7.31 1.08
C PRO A 114 -3.64 7.44 1.68
N ALA A 115 -3.48 8.27 2.72
CA ALA A 115 -2.18 8.47 3.36
C ALA A 115 -1.62 7.20 4.00
N ARG A 116 -2.50 6.39 4.64
CA ARG A 116 -2.08 5.10 5.21
C ARG A 116 -1.79 4.09 4.11
N ALA A 117 -2.58 4.07 3.03
CA ALA A 117 -2.33 3.23 1.87
C ALA A 117 -0.96 3.52 1.23
N ALA A 118 -0.64 4.80 0.99
CA ALA A 118 0.65 5.22 0.46
C ALA A 118 1.80 4.82 1.39
N ARG A 119 1.63 4.95 2.72
CA ARG A 119 2.62 4.48 3.69
C ARG A 119 2.85 2.97 3.64
N THR A 120 1.79 2.18 3.52
CA THR A 120 1.90 0.71 3.38
C THR A 120 2.49 0.26 2.05
N MET A 121 2.39 1.10 1.01
CA MET A 121 2.98 0.85 -0.31
C MET A 121 4.28 1.65 -0.53
N ARG A 122 4.98 2.01 0.55
CA ARG A 122 6.23 2.79 0.44
C ARG A 122 7.30 2.05 -0.37
N ALA A 123 7.38 0.73 -0.21
CA ALA A 123 8.32 -0.12 -0.96
C ALA A 123 8.09 -0.02 -2.47
N THR A 124 6.83 0.10 -2.91
CA THR A 124 6.45 0.33 -4.31
C THR A 124 7.10 1.59 -4.86
N ALA A 125 6.93 2.72 -4.16
CA ALA A 125 7.50 4.00 -4.58
C ALA A 125 9.04 3.98 -4.53
N GLN A 126 9.64 3.40 -3.49
CA GLN A 126 11.09 3.27 -3.37
C GLN A 126 11.68 2.44 -4.50
N GLY A 127 11.07 1.31 -4.83
CA GLY A 127 11.55 0.42 -5.89
C GLY A 127 11.34 0.95 -7.30
N ALA A 128 10.18 1.55 -7.58
CA ALA A 128 9.95 2.24 -8.85
C ALA A 128 10.90 3.44 -9.03
N GLY A 129 11.14 4.20 -7.96
CA GLY A 129 12.14 5.27 -7.93
C GLY A 129 13.56 4.77 -8.14
N ALA A 130 13.95 3.67 -7.50
CA ALA A 130 15.25 3.03 -7.70
C ALA A 130 15.44 2.55 -9.15
N LEU A 131 14.41 1.99 -9.76
CA LEU A 131 14.42 1.60 -11.18
C LEU A 131 14.60 2.81 -12.09
N GLY A 132 13.84 3.89 -11.89
CA GLY A 132 14.00 5.12 -12.64
C GLY A 132 15.39 5.74 -12.49
N GLN A 133 15.92 5.74 -11.26
CA GLN A 133 17.28 6.23 -10.97
C GLN A 133 18.34 5.39 -11.66
N PHE A 134 18.22 4.06 -11.63
CA PHE A 134 19.12 3.15 -12.32
C PHE A 134 19.14 3.41 -13.83
N LEU A 135 17.96 3.54 -14.46
CA LEU A 135 17.85 3.82 -15.90
C LEU A 135 18.44 5.20 -16.26
N THR A 136 18.24 6.20 -15.41
CA THR A 136 18.85 7.53 -15.58
C THR A 136 20.38 7.46 -15.47
N GLN A 137 20.91 6.73 -14.48
CA GLN A 137 22.35 6.53 -14.30
C GLN A 137 22.99 5.73 -15.45
N ALA A 138 22.27 4.74 -15.98
CA ALA A 138 22.69 3.94 -17.12
C ALA A 138 22.81 4.79 -18.39
N ARG A 139 21.81 5.65 -18.64
CA ARG A 139 21.80 6.57 -19.78
C ARG A 139 22.88 7.63 -19.69
N ASP A 140 22.96 8.32 -18.54
CA ASP A 140 23.82 9.49 -18.38
C ASP A 140 25.27 9.10 -18.03
N GLY A 141 25.53 7.83 -17.73
CA GLY A 141 26.87 7.33 -17.36
C GLY A 141 27.40 7.90 -16.05
N THR A 142 26.50 8.30 -15.14
CA THR A 142 26.86 9.05 -13.91
C THR A 142 27.34 8.17 -12.75
N ASN A 143 27.14 6.85 -12.83
CA ASN A 143 27.57 5.90 -11.81
C ASN A 143 28.47 4.80 -12.41
N PRO A 144 29.77 4.74 -12.06
CA PRO A 144 30.70 3.75 -12.59
C PRO A 144 30.24 2.29 -12.43
N ARG A 145 29.61 1.94 -11.29
CA ARG A 145 29.08 0.58 -11.07
C ARG A 145 28.02 0.22 -12.10
N VAL A 146 27.13 1.17 -12.40
CA VAL A 146 26.05 0.97 -13.38
C VAL A 146 26.63 0.88 -14.78
N VAL A 147 27.59 1.74 -15.13
CA VAL A 147 28.29 1.69 -16.43
C VAL A 147 28.96 0.33 -16.66
N ASP A 148 29.73 -0.16 -15.68
CA ASP A 148 30.38 -1.46 -15.77
C ASP A 148 29.36 -2.60 -15.89
N TRP A 149 28.24 -2.50 -15.18
CA TRP A 149 27.16 -3.47 -15.26
C TRP A 149 26.51 -3.48 -16.64
N VAL A 150 26.18 -2.31 -17.19
CA VAL A 150 25.59 -2.17 -18.54
C VAL A 150 26.54 -2.74 -19.59
N ALA A 151 27.84 -2.47 -19.49
CA ALA A 151 28.84 -3.02 -20.40
C ALA A 151 28.85 -4.56 -20.39
N ARG A 152 28.81 -5.19 -19.21
CA ARG A 152 28.73 -6.66 -19.08
C ARG A 152 27.45 -7.23 -19.67
N VAL A 153 26.31 -6.60 -19.39
CA VAL A 153 25.00 -7.07 -19.86
C VAL A 153 24.88 -6.93 -21.37
N ARG A 154 25.39 -5.84 -21.96
CA ARG A 154 25.47 -5.70 -23.43
C ARG A 154 26.37 -6.74 -24.08
N ALA A 155 27.52 -7.03 -23.46
CA ALA A 155 28.44 -8.07 -23.96
C ALA A 155 27.82 -9.48 -23.94
N ALA A 156 26.86 -9.73 -23.05
CA ALA A 156 26.14 -11.00 -22.97
C ALA A 156 25.10 -11.21 -24.10
N ASN A 157 24.76 -10.17 -24.86
CA ASN A 157 23.82 -10.21 -26.00
C ASN A 157 22.50 -10.94 -25.67
N LEU A 158 21.90 -10.56 -24.53
CA LEU A 158 20.68 -11.18 -24.00
C LEU A 158 19.46 -10.90 -24.88
N SER A 159 18.48 -11.81 -24.82
CA SER A 159 17.14 -11.53 -25.36
C SER A 159 16.48 -10.40 -24.57
N ALA A 160 15.49 -9.72 -25.15
CA ALA A 160 14.76 -8.65 -24.45
C ALA A 160 14.16 -9.14 -23.11
N ASN A 161 13.61 -10.36 -23.09
CA ASN A 161 13.05 -10.96 -21.87
C ASN A 161 14.13 -11.21 -20.81
N ASP A 162 15.27 -11.78 -21.19
CA ASP A 162 16.36 -12.04 -20.25
C ASP A 162 16.98 -10.72 -19.75
N LEU A 163 17.08 -9.71 -20.62
CA LEU A 163 17.54 -8.38 -20.27
C LEU A 163 16.63 -7.72 -19.24
N ILE A 164 15.30 -7.82 -19.40
CA ILE A 164 14.32 -7.32 -18.42
C ILE A 164 14.56 -7.97 -17.05
N LEU A 165 14.68 -9.31 -17.03
CA LEU A 165 14.88 -10.05 -15.79
C LEU A 165 16.21 -9.69 -15.11
N GLU A 166 17.27 -9.48 -15.88
CA GLU A 166 18.57 -9.03 -15.34
C GLU A 166 18.51 -7.60 -14.80
N VAL A 167 17.85 -6.66 -15.49
CA VAL A 167 17.63 -5.29 -14.97
C VAL A 167 16.84 -5.33 -13.65
N VAL A 168 15.73 -6.06 -13.61
CA VAL A 168 14.89 -6.18 -12.41
C VAL A 168 15.66 -6.83 -11.26
N ARG A 169 16.50 -7.82 -11.55
CA ARG A 169 17.38 -8.48 -10.56
C ARG A 169 18.41 -7.53 -9.98
N GLU A 170 19.05 -6.70 -10.80
CA GLU A 170 20.08 -5.76 -10.35
C GLU A 170 19.50 -4.64 -9.48
N VAL A 171 18.31 -4.15 -9.83
CA VAL A 171 17.73 -2.95 -9.20
C VAL A 171 16.92 -3.28 -7.94
N ILE A 172 16.00 -4.25 -8.05
CA ILE A 172 15.06 -4.56 -6.98
C ILE A 172 15.71 -5.69 -6.15
N PRO A 173 15.80 -5.61 -4.82
CA PRO A 173 16.37 -6.67 -3.97
C PRO A 173 15.60 -7.98 -4.03
N ASN A 174 16.20 -9.10 -3.60
CA ASN A 174 15.53 -10.42 -3.46
C ASN A 174 15.50 -10.87 -1.99
N SER A 175 14.77 -10.15 -1.14
CA SER A 175 14.47 -10.51 0.25
C SER A 175 13.42 -11.61 0.39
N GLY A 176 12.65 -11.92 -0.66
CA GLY A 176 11.61 -12.95 -0.64
C GLY A 176 10.29 -12.51 0.01
N SER A 177 10.10 -11.21 0.23
CA SER A 177 8.83 -10.66 0.70
C SER A 177 7.79 -10.58 -0.42
N ILE A 178 6.50 -10.67 -0.06
CA ILE A 178 5.39 -10.58 -1.04
C ILE A 178 5.38 -9.22 -1.74
N ASP A 179 5.64 -8.13 -1.00
CA ASP A 179 5.65 -6.78 -1.55
C ASP A 179 6.79 -6.61 -2.59
N GLU A 180 7.95 -7.21 -2.34
CA GLU A 180 9.07 -7.16 -3.26
C GLU A 180 8.83 -8.01 -4.51
N GLU A 181 8.31 -9.23 -4.37
CA GLU A 181 7.97 -10.07 -5.53
C GLU A 181 6.87 -9.42 -6.39
N SER A 182 5.88 -8.79 -5.74
CA SER A 182 4.85 -7.99 -6.41
C SER A 182 5.47 -6.85 -7.22
N LEU A 183 6.44 -6.14 -6.65
CA LEU A 183 7.15 -5.06 -7.31
C LEU A 183 8.04 -5.56 -8.47
N ARG A 184 8.73 -6.70 -8.30
CA ARG A 184 9.51 -7.33 -9.39
C ARG A 184 8.63 -7.70 -10.56
N ASN A 185 7.47 -8.31 -10.29
CA ASN A 185 6.48 -8.63 -11.30
C ASN A 185 5.97 -7.34 -11.99
N ALA A 186 5.65 -6.30 -11.23
CA ALA A 186 5.20 -5.02 -11.77
C ALA A 186 6.24 -4.32 -12.66
N ALA A 187 7.52 -4.36 -12.27
CA ALA A 187 8.62 -3.81 -13.08
C ALA A 187 8.85 -4.62 -14.36
N THR A 188 8.79 -5.96 -14.25
CA THR A 188 8.89 -6.87 -15.41
C THR A 188 7.78 -6.59 -16.42
N GLU A 189 6.52 -6.54 -15.98
CA GLU A 189 5.37 -6.24 -16.84
C GLU A 189 5.50 -4.86 -17.50
N THR A 190 6.01 -3.87 -16.76
CA THR A 190 6.21 -2.52 -17.30
C THR A 190 7.28 -2.46 -18.40
N LEU A 191 8.41 -3.14 -18.20
CA LEU A 191 9.47 -3.18 -19.21
C LEU A 191 9.05 -4.05 -20.41
N SER A 192 8.27 -5.12 -20.20
CA SER A 192 7.66 -5.87 -21.30
C SER A 192 6.73 -4.97 -22.13
N MET A 193 5.86 -4.18 -21.48
CA MET A 193 5.00 -3.21 -22.18
C MET A 193 5.80 -2.17 -22.97
N LEU A 194 6.97 -1.76 -22.48
CA LEU A 194 7.87 -0.84 -23.18
C LEU A 194 8.37 -1.46 -24.50
N TYR A 195 8.84 -2.71 -24.47
CA TYR A 195 9.28 -3.43 -25.66
C TYR A 195 8.14 -3.79 -26.62
N GLU A 196 6.95 -4.13 -26.10
CA GLU A 196 5.77 -4.38 -26.94
C GLU A 196 5.37 -3.13 -27.74
N ARG A 197 5.48 -1.95 -27.12
CA ARG A 197 5.17 -0.67 -27.76
C ARG A 197 6.29 -0.16 -28.65
N SER A 198 7.53 -0.50 -28.34
CA SER A 198 8.72 -0.04 -29.06
C SER A 198 9.75 -1.15 -29.11
N PRO A 199 9.66 -2.09 -30.08
CA PRO A 199 10.50 -3.28 -30.12
C PRO A 199 12.01 -2.98 -30.21
N ASP A 200 12.37 -1.88 -30.88
CA ASP A 200 13.76 -1.49 -31.11
C ASP A 200 14.31 -0.53 -30.05
N VAL A 201 13.59 -0.33 -28.93
CA VAL A 201 14.01 0.58 -27.86
C VAL A 201 15.24 0.06 -27.14
N ASP A 202 16.24 0.93 -26.92
CA ASP A 202 17.33 0.63 -26.01
C ASP A 202 16.93 1.05 -24.59
N VAL A 203 16.76 0.05 -23.70
CA VAL A 203 16.37 0.28 -22.30
C VAL A 203 17.37 1.15 -21.52
N PHE A 204 18.61 1.27 -21.99
CA PHE A 204 19.63 2.11 -21.34
C PHE A 204 19.80 3.47 -22.02
N ASP A 205 19.04 3.79 -23.06
CA ASP A 205 19.03 5.10 -23.72
C ASP A 205 17.60 5.68 -23.81
N LEU A 206 16.91 5.67 -22.67
CA LEU A 206 15.52 6.12 -22.58
C LEU A 206 15.42 7.64 -22.40
N THR A 207 14.48 8.25 -23.10
CA THR A 207 14.10 9.65 -22.86
C THR A 207 13.55 9.84 -21.44
N ASP A 208 13.63 11.06 -20.90
CA ASP A 208 13.05 11.38 -19.58
C ASP A 208 11.57 10.99 -19.47
N GLN A 209 10.81 11.18 -20.56
CA GLN A 209 9.41 10.78 -20.61
C GLN A 209 9.24 9.25 -20.55
N GLN A 210 10.10 8.48 -21.21
CA GLN A 210 10.06 7.01 -21.13
C GLN A 210 10.42 6.54 -19.72
N ILE A 211 11.42 7.15 -19.07
CA ILE A 211 11.78 6.83 -17.67
C ILE A 211 10.61 7.18 -16.74
N ALA A 212 9.97 8.35 -16.89
CA ALA A 212 8.79 8.74 -16.12
C ALA A 212 7.63 7.76 -16.31
N ASN A 213 7.40 7.31 -17.55
CA ASN A 213 6.39 6.28 -17.85
C ASN A 213 6.72 4.94 -17.21
N VAL A 214 7.99 4.50 -17.23
CA VAL A 214 8.42 3.27 -16.55
C VAL A 214 8.16 3.36 -15.05
N ILE A 215 8.51 4.50 -14.42
CA ILE A 215 8.26 4.72 -12.99
C ILE A 215 6.75 4.62 -12.70
N GLY A 216 5.93 5.40 -13.41
CA GLY A 216 4.49 5.43 -13.14
C GLY A 216 3.80 4.12 -13.47
N PHE A 217 4.09 3.47 -14.60
CA PHE A 217 3.47 2.18 -14.93
C PHE A 217 3.92 1.04 -14.02
N THR A 218 5.14 1.10 -13.48
CA THR A 218 5.55 0.17 -12.41
C THR A 218 4.69 0.37 -11.16
N VAL A 219 4.45 1.62 -10.75
CA VAL A 219 3.50 1.93 -9.65
C VAL A 219 2.09 1.45 -9.99
N ALA A 220 1.61 1.66 -11.22
CA ALA A 220 0.27 1.23 -11.66
C ALA A 220 0.11 -0.29 -11.61
N ASN A 221 1.08 -1.05 -12.11
CA ASN A 221 1.07 -2.50 -12.10
C ASN A 221 1.11 -3.05 -10.67
N ASP A 222 1.90 -2.45 -9.78
CA ASP A 222 1.94 -2.88 -8.38
C ASP A 222 0.66 -2.53 -7.62
N ILE A 223 -0.01 -1.42 -7.94
CA ILE A 223 -1.38 -1.12 -7.46
C ILE A 223 -2.36 -2.20 -7.92
N CYS A 224 -2.27 -2.66 -9.18
CA CYS A 224 -3.11 -3.75 -9.67
C CYS A 224 -2.82 -5.06 -8.93
N ASN A 225 -1.55 -5.40 -8.71
CA ASN A 225 -1.15 -6.56 -7.91
C ASN A 225 -1.68 -6.45 -6.48
N ARG A 226 -1.64 -5.25 -5.87
CA ARG A 226 -2.24 -4.98 -4.55
C ARG A 226 -3.75 -5.20 -4.54
N MET A 227 -4.46 -4.75 -5.58
CA MET A 227 -5.90 -5.00 -5.72
C MET A 227 -6.20 -6.49 -5.81
N ASP A 228 -5.44 -7.23 -6.62
CA ASP A 228 -5.58 -8.68 -6.75
C ASP A 228 -5.26 -9.40 -5.43
N LEU A 229 -4.22 -8.99 -4.70
CA LEU A 229 -3.88 -9.58 -3.40
C LEU A 229 -4.99 -9.37 -2.35
N LEU A 230 -5.58 -8.17 -2.28
CA LEU A 230 -6.59 -7.85 -1.26
C LEU A 230 -7.99 -8.33 -1.64
N LEU A 231 -8.32 -8.31 -2.94
CA LEU A 231 -9.67 -8.54 -3.45
C LEU A 231 -9.82 -9.85 -4.24
N GLY A 232 -8.73 -10.57 -4.51
CA GLY A 232 -8.65 -11.74 -5.39
C GLY A 232 -9.51 -12.93 -4.97
N GLN A 233 -9.85 -13.05 -3.67
CA GLN A 233 -10.87 -13.99 -3.17
C GLN A 233 -12.23 -13.84 -3.89
N THR A 234 -12.48 -12.69 -4.52
CA THR A 234 -13.67 -12.46 -5.33
C THR A 234 -13.67 -13.32 -6.61
N TYR A 235 -12.50 -13.61 -7.16
CA TYR A 235 -12.30 -14.40 -8.38
C TYR A 235 -12.43 -15.91 -8.13
N GLU A 236 -12.11 -16.38 -6.93
CA GLU A 236 -12.08 -17.82 -6.57
C GLU A 236 -13.47 -18.48 -6.46
N LYS A 237 -14.55 -17.72 -6.68
CA LYS A 237 -15.90 -18.25 -6.65
C LYS A 237 -16.16 -19.03 -7.94
N LEU A 238 -16.54 -20.31 -7.83
CA LEU A 238 -16.83 -21.26 -8.94
C LEU A 238 -17.93 -20.83 -9.94
N LYS A 239 -18.47 -19.61 -9.81
CA LYS A 239 -19.48 -19.03 -10.70
C LYS A 239 -18.91 -18.12 -11.79
N TYR A 240 -17.61 -17.82 -11.77
CA TYR A 240 -16.96 -16.98 -12.78
C TYR A 240 -15.98 -17.82 -13.59
N THR A 241 -16.00 -17.61 -14.91
CA THR A 241 -15.04 -18.26 -15.81
C THR A 241 -13.67 -17.57 -15.75
N PRO A 242 -12.56 -18.27 -16.06
CA PRO A 242 -11.24 -17.65 -16.15
C PRO A 242 -11.20 -16.46 -17.12
N GLN A 243 -11.93 -16.54 -18.23
CA GLN A 243 -12.02 -15.45 -19.21
C GLN A 243 -12.69 -14.20 -18.62
N GLN A 244 -13.80 -14.35 -17.88
CA GLN A 244 -14.47 -13.22 -17.22
C GLN A 244 -13.58 -12.56 -16.17
N VAL A 245 -12.84 -13.36 -15.39
CA VAL A 245 -11.86 -12.84 -14.43
C VAL A 245 -10.77 -12.06 -15.15
N GLN A 246 -10.21 -12.59 -16.24
CA GLN A 246 -9.15 -11.93 -16.98
C GLN A 246 -9.63 -10.62 -17.65
N MET A 247 -10.83 -10.60 -18.23
CA MET A 247 -11.42 -9.37 -18.76
C MET A 247 -11.56 -8.31 -17.68
N ASN A 248 -12.10 -8.66 -16.52
CA ASN A 248 -12.22 -7.71 -15.40
C ASN A 248 -10.85 -7.23 -14.89
N ARG A 249 -9.82 -8.10 -14.84
CA ARG A 249 -8.46 -7.69 -14.49
C ARG A 249 -7.87 -6.73 -15.53
N ASN A 250 -8.16 -6.94 -16.82
CA ASN A 250 -7.77 -5.99 -17.87
C ASN A 250 -8.49 -4.65 -17.71
N ASP A 251 -9.78 -4.64 -17.40
CA ASP A 251 -10.54 -3.40 -17.15
C ASP A 251 -10.01 -2.64 -15.92
N VAL A 252 -9.65 -3.37 -14.85
CA VAL A 252 -8.99 -2.81 -13.67
C VAL A 252 -7.64 -2.20 -14.07
N ARG A 253 -6.82 -2.93 -14.82
CA ARG A 253 -5.52 -2.44 -15.30
C ARG A 253 -5.69 -1.16 -16.13
N GLU A 254 -6.62 -1.14 -17.08
CA GLU A 254 -6.88 0.03 -17.92
C GLU A 254 -7.34 1.24 -17.08
N TYR A 255 -8.19 1.00 -16.07
CA TYR A 255 -8.63 2.04 -15.14
C TYR A 255 -7.46 2.63 -14.34
N VAL A 256 -6.64 1.78 -13.72
CA VAL A 256 -5.51 2.20 -12.89
C VAL A 256 -4.44 2.90 -13.74
N HIS A 257 -4.07 2.34 -14.89
CA HIS A 257 -3.11 2.94 -15.82
C HIS A 257 -3.58 4.29 -16.32
N GLY A 258 -4.87 4.43 -16.66
CA GLY A 258 -5.45 5.70 -17.09
C GLY A 258 -5.33 6.79 -16.02
N LEU A 259 -5.57 6.46 -14.76
CA LEU A 259 -5.44 7.40 -13.66
C LEU A 259 -3.99 7.78 -13.35
N VAL A 260 -3.09 6.79 -13.31
CA VAL A 260 -1.67 7.05 -13.12
C VAL A 260 -1.12 7.93 -14.23
N ARG A 261 -1.55 7.71 -15.48
CA ARG A 261 -1.15 8.56 -16.60
C ARG A 261 -1.62 9.99 -16.44
N VAL A 262 -2.86 10.21 -16.01
CA VAL A 262 -3.37 11.55 -15.70
C VAL A 262 -2.54 12.22 -14.60
N GLU A 263 -2.17 11.49 -13.55
CA GLU A 263 -1.33 12.04 -12.48
C GLU A 263 0.11 12.31 -12.94
N LEU A 264 0.70 11.45 -13.76
CA LEU A 264 1.99 11.70 -14.41
C LEU A 264 1.95 12.99 -15.26
N ASP A 265 0.94 13.13 -16.11
CA ASP A 265 0.80 14.29 -17.01
C ASP A 265 0.66 15.60 -16.20
N LYS A 266 -0.05 15.58 -15.06
CA LYS A 266 -0.16 16.73 -14.14
C LYS A 266 1.17 17.09 -13.46
N LEU A 267 2.04 16.11 -13.23
CA LEU A 267 3.34 16.34 -12.56
C LEU A 267 4.37 17.00 -13.50
N GLY A 268 4.13 16.95 -14.82
CA GLY A 268 4.88 17.65 -15.86
C GLY A 268 6.30 17.13 -16.10
N PRO A 269 6.99 17.63 -17.14
CA PRO A 269 8.38 17.28 -17.44
C PRO A 269 9.31 18.00 -16.46
N ARG A 270 9.41 17.50 -15.23
CA ARG A 270 10.44 17.93 -14.28
C ARG A 270 11.74 17.17 -14.56
N PRO A 271 12.92 17.77 -14.30
CA PRO A 271 14.16 16.99 -14.17
C PRO A 271 13.84 15.81 -13.24
N VAL A 272 14.05 14.59 -13.73
CA VAL A 272 13.49 13.40 -13.10
C VAL A 272 14.19 13.20 -11.76
N ASP A 273 13.58 13.67 -10.67
CA ASP A 273 13.78 13.09 -9.34
C ASP A 273 12.96 11.80 -9.33
N PRO A 274 13.58 10.63 -9.57
CA PRO A 274 12.83 9.40 -9.81
C PRO A 274 12.07 8.95 -8.56
N HIS A 275 12.67 9.19 -7.38
CA HIS A 275 12.08 8.84 -6.09
C HIS A 275 10.93 9.77 -5.73
N GLY A 276 11.12 11.08 -5.92
CA GLY A 276 10.04 12.07 -5.75
C GLY A 276 8.86 11.79 -6.68
N LEU A 277 9.13 11.52 -7.95
CA LEU A 277 8.09 11.20 -8.94
C LEU A 277 7.31 9.94 -8.54
N ALA A 278 8.00 8.84 -8.19
CA ALA A 278 7.34 7.60 -7.79
C ALA A 278 6.43 7.78 -6.57
N ARG A 279 6.91 8.52 -5.56
CA ARG A 279 6.15 8.83 -4.35
C ARG A 279 4.93 9.70 -4.66
N ASP A 280 5.10 10.76 -5.44
CA ASP A 280 4.03 11.70 -5.77
C ASP A 280 2.94 11.03 -6.62
N VAL A 281 3.32 10.23 -7.62
CA VAL A 281 2.38 9.46 -8.46
C VAL A 281 1.57 8.48 -7.60
N LEU A 282 2.23 7.71 -6.73
CA LEU A 282 1.56 6.76 -5.84
C LEU A 282 0.58 7.49 -4.91
N SER A 283 1.03 8.55 -4.22
CA SER A 283 0.18 9.29 -3.27
C SER A 283 -1.05 9.87 -3.96
N LYS A 284 -0.86 10.60 -5.06
CA LYS A 284 -1.97 11.23 -5.79
C LYS A 284 -2.95 10.22 -6.37
N THR A 285 -2.45 9.11 -6.91
CA THR A 285 -3.34 8.05 -7.42
C THR A 285 -4.20 7.46 -6.30
N LEU A 286 -3.61 7.21 -5.12
CA LEU A 286 -4.35 6.71 -3.97
C LEU A 286 -5.30 7.75 -3.36
N GLU A 287 -4.99 9.05 -3.46
CA GLU A 287 -5.89 10.15 -3.09
C GLU A 287 -7.14 10.15 -3.98
N VAL A 288 -6.97 10.07 -5.30
CA VAL A 288 -8.08 9.96 -6.27
C VAL A 288 -8.95 8.73 -5.99
N PHE A 289 -8.36 7.62 -5.54
CA PHE A 289 -9.15 6.48 -5.08
C PHE A 289 -9.93 6.79 -3.80
N GLY A 290 -9.37 7.57 -2.87
CA GLY A 290 -10.03 7.92 -1.61
C GLY A 290 -11.28 8.80 -1.76
N GLU A 291 -11.34 9.64 -2.80
CA GLU A 291 -12.44 10.56 -3.10
C GLU A 291 -13.76 9.84 -3.41
#